data_AF-A0AAD7I479-F1
#
_entry.id   AF-A0AAD7I479-F1
#
_cell.length_a   1.000
_cell.length_b   1.000
_cell.length_c   1.000
_cell.angle_alpha   90.00
_cell.angle_beta   90.00
_cell.angle_gamma   90.00
#
_symmetry.space_group_name_H-M   'P 1'
#
loop_
_entity.id
_entity.type
_entity.pdbx_description
1 polymer ?
#
loop_
_entity_poly.entity_id
_entity_poly.type
_entity_poly.pdbx_seq_one_letter_code
_entity_poly.pdbx_strand_id
1 'polypeptide(L)' 'GRLDAYKDPVLTLPNEIVSEIFVHLIPRSPKCPKITGFQSPIFLGRICRKWREIAFSAPTLW' A
#
# COMPACT_ATOMS: atom_id res chain seq x y z
N GLY A 1 25.61 3.26 17.32
CA GLY A 1 25.67 1.78 17.26
C GLY A 1 24.75 1.34 16.16
N ARG A 2 25.13 0.32 15.38
CA ARG A 2 24.56 -0.05 14.06
C ARG A 2 23.11 -0.60 14.07
N LEU A 3 22.22 0.00 14.86
CA LEU A 3 20.82 -0.38 15.08
C LEU A 3 19.83 0.72 14.63
N ASP A 4 20.31 1.93 14.32
CA ASP A 4 19.48 3.04 13.82
C ASP A 4 18.91 2.80 12.40
N ALA A 5 19.39 1.75 11.72
CA ALA A 5 18.98 1.36 10.36
C ALA A 5 17.68 0.55 10.31
N TYR A 6 17.11 0.15 11.45
CA TYR A 6 15.81 -0.53 11.53
C TYR A 6 14.70 0.46 11.91
N LYS A 7 14.71 1.66 11.32
CA LYS A 7 13.50 2.49 11.30
C LYS A 7 12.54 1.82 10.33
N ASP A 8 11.44 1.28 10.87
CA ASP A 8 10.33 0.63 10.17
C ASP A 8 10.52 0.46 8.66
N PRO A 9 10.88 -0.73 8.16
CA PRO A 9 11.19 -0.92 6.74
C PRO A 9 10.04 -0.48 5.82
N VAL A 10 8.81 -0.59 6.30
CA VAL A 10 7.59 -0.10 5.63
C VAL A 10 7.59 1.42 5.42
N LEU A 11 8.22 2.19 6.32
CA LEU A 11 8.33 3.64 6.22
C LEU A 11 9.54 4.08 5.39
N THR A 12 10.56 3.22 5.22
CA THR A 12 11.77 3.54 4.42
C THR A 12 11.67 3.10 2.97
N LEU A 13 10.72 2.23 2.62
CA LEU A 13 10.51 1.82 1.23
C LEU A 13 10.11 3.01 0.34
N PRO A 14 10.61 3.06 -0.92
CA PRO A 14 10.09 3.98 -1.94
C PRO A 14 8.60 3.74 -2.18
N ASN A 15 7.89 4.79 -2.59
CA ASN A 15 6.43 4.73 -2.79
C ASN A 15 6.05 3.75 -3.89
N GLU A 16 6.88 3.60 -4.92
CA GLU A 16 6.69 2.68 -6.04
C GLU A 16 6.68 1.22 -5.56
N ILE A 17 7.59 0.88 -4.65
CA ILE A 17 7.68 -0.49 -4.10
C ILE A 17 6.48 -0.79 -3.20
N VAL A 18 6.07 0.18 -2.38
CA VAL A 18 4.85 0.03 -1.54
C VAL A 18 3.61 -0.12 -2.42
N SER A 19 3.51 0.66 -3.51
CA SER A 19 2.41 0.53 -4.47
C SER A 19 2.39 -0.85 -5.15
N GLU A 20 3.55 -1.40 -5.54
CA GLU A 20 3.61 -2.73 -6.14
C GLU A 20 3.16 -3.81 -5.15
N ILE A 21 3.56 -3.70 -3.87
CA ILE A 21 3.07 -4.58 -2.81
C ILE A 21 1.54 -4.51 -2.72
N PHE A 22 0.95 -3.30 -2.77
CA PHE A 22 -0.50 -3.14 -2.70
C PHE A 22 -1.22 -3.82 -3.88
N VAL A 23 -0.67 -3.73 -5.09
CA VAL A 23 -1.21 -4.42 -6.28
C VAL A 23 -1.29 -5.94 -6.08
N HIS A 24 -0.35 -6.52 -5.33
CA HIS A 24 -0.37 -7.95 -5.00
C HIS A 24 -1.32 -8.33 -3.85
N LEU A 25 -1.77 -7.36 -3.05
CA LEU A 25 -2.70 -7.59 -1.92
C LEU A 25 -4.17 -7.44 -2.32
N ILE A 26 -4.45 -6.79 -3.45
CA ILE A 26 -5.81 -6.58 -3.97
C ILE A 26 -6.11 -7.51 -5.16
N PRO A 27 -7.39 -7.78 -5.47
CA PRO A 27 -7.77 -8.60 -6.61
C PRO A 27 -7.37 -7.89 -7.91
N ARG A 28 -6.69 -8.61 -8.81
CA ARG A 28 -6.33 -8.12 -10.14
C ARG A 28 -7.47 -8.37 -11.14
N SER A 29 -7.48 -7.55 -12.19
CA SER A 29 -8.33 -7.72 -13.39
C SER A 29 -8.35 -9.19 -13.86
N PRO A 30 -9.53 -9.76 -14.23
CA PRO A 30 -10.79 -9.07 -14.53
C PRO A 30 -11.66 -8.70 -13.31
N LYS A 31 -11.22 -9.03 -12.09
CA LYS A 31 -11.96 -8.67 -10.88
C LYS A 31 -11.60 -7.24 -10.49
N CYS A 32 -12.57 -6.33 -10.52
CA CYS A 32 -12.39 -4.99 -9.97
C CYS A 32 -12.10 -5.08 -8.46
N PRO A 33 -11.18 -4.27 -7.92
CA PRO A 33 -10.99 -4.17 -6.48
C PRO A 33 -12.32 -3.79 -5.81
N LYS A 34 -12.64 -4.44 -4.70
CA LYS A 34 -13.78 -4.01 -3.89
C LYS A 34 -13.43 -2.66 -3.26
N ILE A 35 -14.38 -1.73 -3.19
CA ILE A 35 -14.19 -0.45 -2.51
C ILE A 35 -13.97 -0.66 -0.99
N THR A 36 -14.62 -1.68 -0.42
CA THR A 36 -14.58 -2.00 1.02
C THR A 36 -14.06 -3.42 1.28
N GLY A 37 -13.61 -3.66 2.52
CA GLY A 37 -13.08 -4.95 2.96
C GLY A 37 -11.55 -5.02 2.95
N PHE A 38 -11.00 -6.13 3.45
CA PHE A 38 -9.55 -6.30 3.67
C PHE A 38 -8.70 -6.21 2.39
N GLN A 39 -9.29 -6.47 1.24
CA GLN A 39 -8.62 -6.43 -0.07
C GLN A 39 -8.96 -5.16 -0.85
N SER A 40 -9.30 -4.07 -0.16
CA SER A 40 -9.55 -2.78 -0.78
C SER A 40 -8.39 -1.80 -0.61
N PRO A 41 -8.15 -0.92 -1.60
CA PRO A 41 -7.22 0.20 -1.45
C PRO A 41 -7.55 1.08 -0.24
N ILE A 42 -8.84 1.21 0.09
CA ILE A 42 -9.30 1.95 1.27
C ILE A 42 -8.81 1.31 2.57
N PHE A 43 -8.83 -0.03 2.67
CA PHE A 43 -8.30 -0.72 3.86
C PHE A 43 -6.82 -0.45 4.06
N LEU A 44 -6.03 -0.51 2.98
CA LEU A 44 -4.59 -0.20 3.01
C LEU A 44 -4.33 1.24 3.47
N GLY A 45 -5.14 2.20 3.01
CA GLY A 45 -5.05 3.61 3.44
C GLY A 45 -5.43 3.89 4.89
N ARG A 46 -5.98 2.92 5.63
CA ARG A 46 -6.30 3.07 7.07
C ARG A 46 -5.12 2.78 7.99
N ILE A 47 -4.06 2.17 7.49
CA ILE A 47 -2.93 1.70 8.31
C ILE A 47 -2.09 2.87 8.82
N CYS A 48 -1.61 3.74 7.92
CA CYS A 48 -0.89 4.96 8.30
C CYS A 48 -1.09 6.07 7.25
N ARG A 49 -0.63 7.29 7.55
CA ARG A 49 -0.76 8.44 6.63
C ARG A 49 -0.05 8.19 5.29
N LYS A 50 1.19 7.71 5.32
CA LYS A 50 1.99 7.40 4.11
C LYS A 50 1.27 6.40 3.20
N TRP A 51 0.71 5.33 3.77
CA TRP A 51 -0.01 4.31 3.00
C TRP A 51 -1.28 4.85 2.35
N ARG A 52 -1.97 5.79 3.03
CA ARG A 52 -3.13 6.47 2.47
C ARG A 52 -2.79 7.31 1.26
N GLU A 53 -1.71 8.08 1.36
CA GLU A 53 -1.23 8.92 0.26
C GLU A 53 -0.89 8.05 -0.96
N ILE A 54 -0.14 6.96 -0.75
CA ILE A 54 0.22 6.02 -1.82
C ILE A 54 -1.01 5.33 -2.42
N ALA A 55 -1.92 4.81 -1.57
CA ALA A 55 -3.10 4.09 -2.03
C ALA A 55 -4.05 4.96 -2.85
N PHE A 56 -4.13 6.26 -2.54
CA PHE A 56 -5.00 7.21 -3.24
C PHE A 56 -4.32 7.84 -4.46
N SER A 57 -2.98 7.87 -4.51
CA SER A 57 -2.25 8.39 -5.66
C SER A 57 -2.00 7.37 -6.76
N ALA A 58 -2.10 6.07 -6.49
CA ALA A 58 -1.77 5.00 -7.43
C ALA A 58 -3.02 4.51 -8.19
N PRO A 59 -3.19 4.87 -9.49
CA PRO A 59 -4.37 4.48 -10.26
C PRO A 59 -4.48 2.97 -10.49
N THR A 60 -3.36 2.25 -10.44
CA THR A 60 -3.29 0.79 -10.61
C THR A 60 -4.00 0.01 -9.50
N LEU A 61 -4.35 0.68 -8.39
CA LEU A 61 -5.05 0.08 -7.27
C LEU A 61 -6.58 0.17 -7.37
N TRP A 62 -7.09 0.99 -8.29
CA TRP A 62 -8.52 1.27 -8.46
C TRP A 62 -9.05 0.61 -9.74
#